data_AF-A0ABD3QWK7-F1
#
_entry.id   AF-A0ABD3QWK7-F1
#
_cell.length_a   1.000
_cell.length_b   1.000
_cell.length_c   1.000
_cell.angle_alpha   90.00
_cell.angle_beta   90.00
_cell.angle_gamma   90.00
#
_symmetry.space_group_name_H-M   'P 1'
#
loop_
_entity.id
_entity.type
_entity.pdbx_description
1 polymer ?
#
loop_
_entity_poly.entity_id
_entity_poly.type
_entity_poly.pdbx_seq_one_letter_code
_entity_poly.pdbx_strand_id
1 'polypeptide(L)'
;MIAGPDGSPYANGCFFFVINLPSTYPRIAPKVQFLTTGGGRIRFNPNLYNCGEVCLSLPGTWQGPDWISGESTSLQVRRYNANIWPHTIDAAIKSHLSSTQKNNNTYPEFEGGMVKHFLEKRSLIEKELLEDSRLMSQVQSVLELFERLSTREKEVRGGRS
;
A
#
# COMPACT_ATOMS: atom_id res chain seq x y z
N MET A 1 -6.62 4.52 6.59
CA MET A 1 -6.08 3.46 5.72
C MET A 1 -6.89 3.41 4.42
N ILE A 2 -6.23 3.28 3.28
CA ILE A 2 -6.84 3.04 1.97
C ILE A 2 -6.24 1.74 1.43
N ALA A 3 -7.09 0.78 1.05
CA ALA A 3 -6.63 -0.43 0.37
C ALA A 3 -6.38 -0.14 -1.11
N GLY A 4 -5.31 -0.69 -1.66
CA GLY A 4 -5.00 -0.55 -3.07
C GLY A 4 -6.07 -1.18 -3.97
N PRO A 5 -6.49 -0.52 -5.06
CA PRO A 5 -7.50 -1.06 -5.97
C PRO A 5 -7.06 -2.36 -6.63
N ASP A 6 -8.00 -3.31 -6.75
CA ASP A 6 -7.78 -4.56 -7.49
C ASP A 6 -7.43 -4.25 -8.97
N GLY A 7 -6.54 -5.04 -9.56
CA GLY A 7 -6.08 -4.84 -10.95
C GLY A 7 -5.11 -3.65 -11.15
N SER A 8 -4.70 -2.97 -10.08
CA SER A 8 -3.69 -1.91 -10.11
C SER A 8 -2.35 -2.41 -9.55
N PRO A 9 -1.21 -1.76 -9.83
CA PRO A 9 0.06 -2.12 -9.18
C PRO A 9 0.10 -1.80 -7.67
N TYR A 10 -0.98 -1.25 -7.12
CA TYR A 10 -1.17 -0.99 -5.70
C TYR A 10 -1.99 -2.09 -5.02
N ALA A 11 -2.56 -3.04 -5.79
CA ALA A 11 -3.49 -4.05 -5.30
C ALA A 11 -2.99 -4.75 -4.03
N ASN A 12 -3.92 -5.08 -3.15
CA ASN A 12 -3.66 -5.79 -1.89
C ASN A 12 -2.81 -5.03 -0.85
N GLY A 13 -2.15 -3.92 -1.21
CA GLY A 13 -1.42 -3.07 -0.29
C GLY A 13 -2.32 -2.21 0.61
N CYS A 14 -1.86 -1.96 1.83
CA CYS A 14 -2.48 -1.00 2.76
C CYS A 14 -1.70 0.32 2.74
N PHE A 15 -2.38 1.42 2.39
CA PHE A 15 -1.78 2.75 2.28
C PHE A 15 -2.31 3.69 3.36
N PHE A 16 -1.40 4.41 4.02
CA PHE A 16 -1.72 5.31 5.13
C PHE A 16 -1.56 6.77 4.73
N PHE A 17 -2.52 7.56 5.20
CA PHE A 17 -2.60 8.99 4.98
C PHE A 17 -3.02 9.67 6.27
N VAL A 18 -2.47 10.86 6.51
CA VAL A 18 -2.92 11.78 7.57
C VAL A 18 -3.59 12.97 6.91
N ILE A 19 -4.76 13.35 7.44
CA ILE A 19 -5.51 14.51 6.99
C ILE A 19 -5.49 15.53 8.13
N ASN A 20 -4.87 16.68 7.88
CA ASN A 20 -4.76 17.79 8.80
C ASN A 20 -5.74 18.90 8.38
N LEU A 21 -6.74 19.15 9.22
CA LEU A 21 -7.68 20.26 9.04
C LEU A 21 -7.11 21.52 9.69
N PRO A 22 -6.76 22.57 8.92
CA PRO A 22 -6.31 23.81 9.52
C PRO A 22 -7.47 24.51 10.26
N SER A 23 -7.16 25.38 11.22
CA SER A 23 -8.18 26.19 11.93
C SER A 23 -8.98 27.11 11.01
N THR A 24 -8.49 27.35 9.80
CA THR A 24 -9.14 28.13 8.74
C THR A 24 -10.04 27.30 7.82
N TYR A 25 -10.16 25.98 8.03
CA TYR A 25 -11.13 25.15 7.31
C TYR A 25 -12.56 25.66 7.54
N PRO A 26 -13.44 25.73 6.52
CA PRO A 26 -13.27 25.24 5.16
C PRO A 26 -12.68 26.25 4.16
N ARG A 27 -12.21 27.43 4.60
CA ARG A 27 -11.64 28.43 3.68
C ARG A 27 -10.32 27.98 3.05
N ILE A 28 -9.51 27.21 3.77
CA ILE A 28 -8.29 26.56 3.25
C ILE A 28 -8.53 25.05 3.20
N ALA A 29 -8.12 24.42 2.10
CA ALA A 29 -8.25 22.99 1.91
C ALA A 29 -7.49 22.18 2.98
N PRO A 30 -7.95 20.96 3.31
CA PRO A 30 -7.20 20.03 4.15
C PRO A 30 -5.81 19.78 3.59
N LYS A 31 -4.82 19.63 4.47
CA LYS A 31 -3.51 19.11 4.09
C LYS A 31 -3.51 17.59 4.22
N VAL A 32 -3.14 16.89 3.17
CA VAL A 32 -3.03 15.42 3.17
C VAL A 32 -1.56 15.04 3.08
N GLN A 33 -1.13 14.15 3.96
CA GLN A 33 0.22 13.58 3.96
C GLN A 33 0.15 12.07 3.74
N PHE A 34 0.89 11.57 2.75
CA PHE A 34 1.06 10.16 2.49
C PHE A 34 2.17 9.57 3.35
N LEU A 35 1.89 8.47 4.06
CA LEU A 35 2.81 7.91 5.05
C LEU A 35 3.47 6.61 4.62
N THR A 36 2.87 5.84 3.71
CA THR A 36 3.43 4.57 3.22
C THR A 36 4.51 4.83 2.17
N THR A 37 5.60 5.52 2.53
CA THR A 37 6.67 5.97 1.60
C THR A 37 7.90 5.06 1.62
N GLY A 38 7.83 3.93 2.33
CA GLY A 38 8.98 3.07 2.58
C GLY A 38 10.10 3.77 3.36
N GLY A 39 9.77 4.75 4.20
CA GLY A 39 10.74 5.57 4.93
C GLY A 39 11.40 6.63 4.03
N GLY A 40 10.64 7.27 3.14
CA GLY A 40 11.15 8.32 2.26
C GLY A 40 11.82 7.83 0.98
N ARG A 41 11.89 6.52 0.76
CA ARG A 41 12.64 5.89 -0.35
C ARG A 41 11.80 5.70 -1.61
N ILE A 42 10.48 5.64 -1.48
CA ILE A 42 9.58 5.20 -2.54
C ILE A 42 8.67 6.34 -2.97
N ARG A 43 8.69 6.66 -4.26
CA ARG A 43 7.69 7.51 -4.91
C ARG A 43 6.68 6.62 -5.62
N PHE A 44 5.51 6.42 -5.00
CA PHE A 44 4.50 5.47 -5.49
C PHE A 44 3.74 5.96 -6.72
N ASN A 45 3.62 7.27 -6.89
CA ASN A 45 2.88 7.88 -7.99
C ASN A 45 3.48 9.27 -8.30
N PRO A 46 3.35 9.81 -9.53
CA PRO A 46 3.65 11.20 -9.80
C PRO A 46 3.05 12.17 -8.77
N ASN A 47 1.87 11.85 -8.24
CA ASN A 47 1.14 12.63 -7.24
C ASN A 47 1.35 12.17 -5.78
N LEU A 48 2.09 11.08 -5.56
CA LEU A 48 2.44 10.54 -4.23
C LEU A 48 3.95 10.58 -4.05
N TYR A 49 4.44 11.69 -3.51
CA TYR A 49 5.86 11.95 -3.37
C TYR A 49 6.45 11.10 -2.25
N ASN A 50 7.74 10.79 -2.36
CA ASN A 50 8.46 10.02 -1.34
C ASN A 50 8.59 10.79 -0.02
N CYS A 51 8.61 12.12 -0.04
CA CYS A 51 8.54 12.97 1.17
C CYS A 51 7.15 12.95 1.85
N GLY A 52 6.17 12.29 1.27
CA GLY A 52 4.80 12.21 1.78
C GLY A 52 3.88 13.32 1.29
N GLU A 53 4.35 14.22 0.43
CA GLU A 53 3.48 15.22 -0.21
C GLU A 53 2.51 14.55 -1.19
N VAL A 54 1.26 15.01 -1.17
CA VAL A 54 0.19 14.52 -2.06
C VAL A 54 -0.28 15.67 -2.93
N CYS A 55 -0.09 15.54 -4.25
CA CYS A 55 -0.61 16.49 -5.21
C CYS A 55 -2.00 16.04 -5.68
N LEU A 56 -3.05 16.50 -5.00
CA LEU A 56 -4.42 16.36 -5.47
C LEU A 56 -4.83 17.67 -6.16
N SER A 57 -4.50 17.80 -7.44
CA SER A 57 -5.28 18.69 -8.30
C SER A 57 -6.68 18.10 -8.41
N LEU A 58 -7.72 18.85 -8.01
CA LEU A 58 -9.09 18.51 -8.39
C LEU A 58 -9.13 18.35 -9.93
N PRO A 59 -9.96 17.43 -10.49
CA PRO A 59 -9.94 17.12 -11.92
C PRO A 59 -9.86 18.40 -12.77
N GLY A 60 -8.80 18.53 -13.57
CA GLY A 60 -8.56 19.70 -14.44
C GLY A 60 -7.38 20.60 -14.09
N THR A 61 -6.53 20.29 -13.09
CA THR A 61 -5.37 21.15 -12.73
C THR A 61 -4.00 20.43 -12.68
N TRP A 62 -3.88 19.23 -13.26
CA TRP A 62 -2.58 18.56 -13.40
C TRP A 62 -1.87 19.00 -14.70
N GLN A 63 -0.63 19.48 -14.59
CA GLN A 63 0.27 19.80 -15.72
C GLN A 63 1.42 18.77 -15.81
N GLY A 64 1.09 17.49 -15.83
CA GLY A 64 2.03 16.49 -16.31
C GLY A 64 1.65 16.01 -17.71
N PRO A 65 2.44 15.14 -18.33
CA PRO A 65 2.09 14.62 -19.65
C PRO A 65 0.76 13.87 -19.55
N ASP A 66 -0.29 14.44 -20.14
CA ASP A 66 -1.59 13.78 -20.30
C ASP A 66 -1.40 12.42 -20.97
N TRP A 67 -2.40 11.53 -20.84
CA TRP A 67 -2.47 10.37 -21.72
C TRP A 67 -2.45 10.85 -23.18
N ILE A 68 -1.34 10.63 -23.87
CA ILE A 68 -1.22 10.95 -25.29
C ILE A 68 -1.71 9.71 -26.05
N SER A 69 -2.93 9.79 -26.58
CA SER A 69 -3.48 8.77 -27.46
C SER A 69 -2.52 8.50 -28.62
N GLY A 70 -1.98 7.27 -28.70
CA GLY A 70 -1.04 6.85 -29.75
C GLY A 70 0.44 6.90 -29.36
N GLU A 71 0.82 7.62 -28.30
CA GLU A 71 2.20 7.61 -27.77
C GLU A 71 2.31 6.90 -26.41
N SER A 72 1.27 7.02 -25.58
CA SER A 72 1.15 6.26 -24.32
C SER A 72 0.88 4.80 -24.65
N THR A 73 1.96 4.03 -24.80
CA THR A 73 1.85 2.62 -25.19
C THR A 73 1.40 1.77 -24.01
N SER A 74 0.65 0.71 -24.29
CA SER A 74 0.39 -0.35 -23.30
C SER A 74 1.67 -0.85 -22.63
N LEU A 75 2.81 -0.77 -23.32
CA LEU A 75 4.13 -1.10 -22.80
C LEU A 75 4.64 -0.11 -21.75
N GLN A 76 4.46 1.20 -21.93
CA GLN A 76 4.85 2.19 -20.91
C GLN A 76 4.04 2.02 -19.63
N VAL A 77 2.73 1.83 -19.74
CA VAL A 77 1.86 1.57 -18.58
C VAL A 77 2.26 0.26 -17.90
N ARG A 78 2.52 -0.81 -18.67
CA ARG A 78 3.00 -2.09 -18.10
C ARG A 78 4.33 -1.94 -17.39
N ARG A 79 5.29 -1.18 -17.95
CA ARG A 79 6.59 -0.90 -17.31
C ARG A 79 6.42 -0.14 -16.02
N TYR A 80 5.58 0.90 -16.01
CA TYR A 80 5.27 1.65 -14.80
C TYR A 80 4.68 0.73 -13.72
N ASN A 81 3.64 -0.04 -14.07
CA ASN A 81 3.01 -0.98 -13.14
C ASN A 81 3.99 -2.03 -12.62
N ALA A 82 4.84 -2.58 -13.50
CA ALA A 82 5.86 -3.54 -13.14
C ALA A 82 6.94 -2.95 -12.22
N ASN A 83 7.18 -1.64 -12.26
CA ASN A 83 8.13 -0.95 -11.37
C ASN A 83 7.52 -0.66 -10.00
N ILE A 84 6.22 -0.35 -9.93
CA ILE A 84 5.54 -0.03 -8.67
C ILE A 84 5.27 -1.28 -7.83
N TRP A 85 4.96 -2.41 -8.47
CA TRP A 85 4.55 -3.62 -7.74
C TRP A 85 5.55 -4.09 -6.66
N PRO A 86 6.87 -4.19 -6.92
CA PRO A 86 7.84 -4.53 -5.88
C PRO A 86 7.84 -3.58 -4.68
N HIS A 87 7.58 -2.30 -4.93
CA HIS A 87 7.47 -1.30 -3.87
C HIS A 87 6.18 -1.49 -3.04
N THR A 88 5.07 -1.85 -3.67
CA THR A 88 3.82 -2.20 -2.99
C THR A 88 4.02 -3.39 -2.07
N ILE A 89 4.65 -4.46 -2.56
CA ILE A 89 4.96 -5.63 -1.75
C ILE A 89 5.81 -5.26 -0.53
N ASP A 90 6.90 -4.51 -0.73
CA ASP A 90 7.82 -4.18 0.36
C ASP A 90 7.17 -3.25 1.40
N ALA A 91 6.66 -2.10 0.97
CA ALA A 91 6.26 -1.03 1.88
C ALA A 91 4.78 -1.08 2.29
N ALA A 92 3.88 -1.60 1.45
CA ALA A 92 2.44 -1.62 1.73
C ALA A 92 1.91 -2.99 2.16
N ILE A 93 2.71 -4.06 2.04
CA ILE A 93 2.33 -5.42 2.50
C ILE A 93 3.32 -5.92 3.55
N LYS A 94 4.56 -6.22 3.16
CA LYS A 94 5.57 -6.85 4.03
C LYS A 94 5.90 -6.00 5.26
N SER A 95 6.09 -4.69 5.08
CA SER A 95 6.37 -3.77 6.19
C SER A 95 5.24 -3.78 7.22
N HIS A 96 3.98 -3.73 6.76
CA HIS A 96 2.80 -3.73 7.63
C HIS A 96 2.54 -5.10 8.27
N LEU A 97 2.70 -6.19 7.54
CA LEU A 97 2.67 -7.54 8.11
C LEU A 97 3.71 -7.69 9.24
N SER A 98 4.95 -7.24 9.00
CA SER A 98 6.00 -7.28 10.01
C SER A 98 5.69 -6.39 11.22
N SER A 99 5.12 -5.19 11.02
CA SER A 99 4.79 -4.28 12.12
C SER A 99 3.65 -4.80 12.99
N THR A 100 2.63 -5.43 12.39
CA THR A 100 1.53 -6.03 13.15
C THR A 100 2.04 -7.13 14.08
N GLN A 101 3.04 -7.92 13.69
CA GLN A 101 3.56 -9.01 14.52
C GLN A 101 4.31 -8.56 15.78
N LYS A 102 4.99 -7.41 15.74
CA LYS A 102 5.93 -7.00 16.80
C LYS A 102 5.27 -6.24 17.96
N ASN A 103 3.93 -6.16 18.01
CA ASN A 103 3.17 -5.27 18.90
C ASN A 103 3.67 -3.80 18.84
N ASN A 104 4.36 -3.43 17.77
CA ASN A 104 4.90 -2.10 17.51
C ASN A 104 4.38 -1.63 16.16
N ASN A 105 3.08 -1.82 15.97
CA ASN A 105 2.40 -1.39 14.78
C ASN A 105 2.38 0.14 14.77
N THR A 106 2.85 0.74 13.68
CA THR A 106 2.84 2.20 13.48
C THR A 106 1.41 2.78 13.57
N TYR A 107 0.40 1.96 13.24
CA TYR A 107 -1.00 2.35 13.18
C TYR A 107 -1.87 1.37 13.98
N PRO A 108 -1.77 1.36 15.32
CA PRO A 108 -2.48 0.40 16.16
C PRO A 108 -4.01 0.47 16.00
N GLU A 109 -4.56 1.66 15.75
CA GLU A 109 -5.98 1.88 15.54
C GLU A 109 -6.52 1.22 14.26
N PHE A 110 -5.63 0.93 13.30
CA PHE A 110 -5.98 0.23 12.05
C PHE A 110 -5.56 -1.25 12.05
N GLU A 111 -5.00 -1.77 13.15
CA GLU A 111 -4.47 -3.14 13.20
C GLU A 111 -5.51 -4.19 12.82
N GLY A 112 -6.68 -4.18 13.46
CA GLY A 112 -7.72 -5.17 13.17
C GLY A 112 -8.18 -5.14 11.71
N GLY A 113 -8.25 -3.94 11.11
CA GLY A 113 -8.58 -3.76 9.69
C GLY A 113 -7.50 -4.33 8.76
N MET A 114 -6.22 -4.07 9.06
CA MET A 114 -5.10 -4.62 8.30
C MET A 114 -5.03 -6.14 8.40
N VAL A 115 -5.14 -6.69 9.60
CA VAL A 115 -5.06 -8.14 9.82
C VAL A 115 -6.16 -8.87 9.05
N LYS A 116 -7.39 -8.36 9.14
CA LYS A 116 -8.52 -8.90 8.38
C LYS A 116 -8.26 -8.83 6.87
N HIS A 117 -7.87 -7.65 6.36
CA HIS A 117 -7.58 -7.45 4.94
C HIS A 117 -6.50 -8.39 4.42
N PHE A 118 -5.37 -8.51 5.13
CA PHE A 118 -4.27 -9.37 4.72
C PHE A 118 -4.62 -10.86 4.74
N LEU A 119 -5.38 -11.32 5.74
CA LEU A 119 -5.82 -12.72 5.78
C LEU A 119 -6.84 -13.04 4.68
N GLU A 120 -7.76 -12.12 4.38
CA GLU A 120 -8.74 -12.28 3.29
C GLU A 120 -8.06 -12.30 1.91
N LYS A 121 -7.04 -11.46 1.70
CA LYS A 121 -6.31 -11.34 0.43
C LYS A 121 -5.11 -12.28 0.33
N ARG A 122 -4.85 -13.13 1.33
CA ARG A 122 -3.67 -13.99 1.42
C ARG A 122 -3.42 -14.79 0.14
N SER A 123 -4.40 -15.59 -0.29
CA SER A 123 -4.24 -16.47 -1.46
C SER A 123 -3.94 -15.72 -2.76
N LEU A 124 -4.50 -14.51 -2.91
CA LEU A 124 -4.24 -13.64 -4.06
C LEU A 124 -2.80 -13.11 -4.02
N ILE A 125 -2.38 -12.59 -2.87
CA ILE A 125 -1.01 -12.06 -2.68
C ILE A 125 0.03 -13.17 -2.91
N GLU A 126 -0.21 -14.37 -2.39
CA GLU A 126 0.69 -15.52 -2.59
C GLU A 126 0.82 -15.89 -4.06
N LYS A 127 -0.30 -15.94 -4.79
CA LYS A 127 -0.31 -16.22 -6.23
C LYS A 127 0.47 -15.16 -7.01
N GLU A 128 0.20 -13.88 -6.78
CA GLU A 128 0.87 -12.76 -7.46
C GLU A 128 2.38 -12.74 -7.17
N LEU A 129 2.79 -13.10 -5.95
CA LEU A 129 4.20 -13.20 -5.56
C LEU A 129 4.93 -14.35 -6.27
N LEU A 130 4.27 -15.49 -6.45
CA LEU A 130 4.84 -16.66 -7.14
C LEU A 130 4.94 -16.47 -8.65
N GLU A 131 4.07 -15.63 -9.23
CA GLU A 131 4.08 -15.32 -10.67
C GLU A 131 5.20 -14.33 -11.07
N ASP A 132 5.71 -13.52 -10.13
CA ASP A 132 6.76 -12.53 -10.40
C ASP A 132 8.15 -13.03 -9.95
N SER A 133 8.96 -13.46 -10.91
CA SER A 133 10.32 -13.97 -10.67
C SER A 133 11.25 -12.97 -9.97
N ARG A 134 10.97 -11.66 -10.06
CA ARG A 134 11.76 -10.60 -9.40
C ARG A 134 11.55 -10.56 -7.89
N LEU A 135 10.44 -11.12 -7.42
CA LEU A 135 10.01 -11.09 -6.03
C LEU A 135 10.32 -12.39 -5.28
N MET A 136 10.91 -13.38 -5.96
CA MET A 136 11.23 -14.69 -5.38
C MET A 136 12.05 -14.62 -4.08
N SER A 137 12.93 -13.62 -3.95
CA SER A 137 13.71 -13.40 -2.73
C SER A 137 12.85 -12.93 -1.53
N GLN A 138 11.68 -12.37 -1.79
CA GLN A 138 10.75 -11.89 -0.76
C GLN A 138 9.64 -12.90 -0.44
N VAL A 139 9.28 -13.80 -1.37
CA VAL A 139 8.19 -14.78 -1.25
C VAL A 139 8.23 -15.48 0.10
N GLN A 140 9.33 -16.17 0.42
CA GLN A 140 9.44 -16.96 1.65
C GLN A 140 9.20 -16.11 2.91
N SER A 141 9.76 -14.90 2.93
CA SER A 141 9.59 -14.00 4.07
C SER A 141 8.14 -13.54 4.23
N VAL A 142 7.41 -13.32 3.14
CA VAL A 142 6.01 -12.89 3.20
C VAL A 142 5.10 -14.06 3.61
N LEU A 143 5.35 -15.26 3.09
CA LEU A 143 4.61 -16.48 3.47
C LEU A 143 4.74 -16.78 4.97
N GLU A 144 5.95 -16.68 5.51
CA GLU A 144 6.20 -16.86 6.94
C GLU A 144 5.43 -15.82 7.78
N LEU A 145 5.36 -14.57 7.31
CA LEU A 145 4.60 -13.53 7.99
C LEU A 145 3.10 -13.85 8.03
N PHE A 146 2.54 -14.38 6.94
CA PHE A 146 1.13 -14.81 6.88
C PHE A 146 0.83 -15.97 7.82
N GLU A 147 1.70 -16.98 7.87
CA GLU A 147 1.51 -18.13 8.77
C GLU A 147 1.47 -17.70 10.23
N ARG A 148 2.44 -16.88 10.64
CA ARG A 148 2.50 -16.32 11.99
C ARG A 148 1.26 -15.48 12.32
N LEU A 149 0.77 -14.69 11.37
CA LEU A 149 -0.44 -13.89 11.56
C LEU A 149 -1.69 -14.77 11.73
N SER A 150 -1.82 -15.82 10.91
CA SER A 150 -2.91 -16.80 10.98
C SER A 150 -2.95 -17.52 12.33
N THR A 151 -1.79 -17.99 12.82
CA THR A 151 -1.67 -18.64 14.13
C THR A 151 -2.11 -17.71 15.25
N ARG A 152 -1.60 -16.48 15.27
CA ARG A 152 -1.96 -15.48 16.27
C ARG A 152 -3.46 -15.18 16.30
N GLU A 153 -4.09 -15.03 15.13
CA GLU A 153 -5.53 -14.77 15.06
C GLU A 153 -6.37 -15.95 15.56
N LYS A 154 -5.92 -17.19 15.35
CA LYS A 154 -6.57 -18.38 15.91
C LYS A 154 -6.47 -18.40 17.44
N GLU A 155 -5.32 -18.06 18.02
CA GLU A 155 -5.12 -17.97 19.47
C GLU A 155 -6.03 -16.90 20.10
N VAL A 156 -6.11 -15.72 19.50
CA VAL A 156 -6.98 -14.62 19.97
C VAL A 156 -8.46 -15.01 19.92
N ARG A 157 -8.88 -15.77 18.89
CA ARG A 157 -10.26 -16.27 18.79
C ARG A 157 -10.54 -17.43 19.75
N GLY A 158 -9.59 -18.35 19.92
CA GLY A 158 -9.73 -19.51 20.81
C GLY A 158 -9.77 -19.14 22.30
N GLY A 159 -8.97 -18.14 22.72
CA GLY A 159 -8.93 -17.66 24.11
C GLY A 159 -10.09 -16.76 24.54
N ARG A 160 -11.06 -16.49 23.65
CA ARG A 160 -12.30 -15.75 23.96
C ARG A 160 -13.53 -16.66 24.12
N SER A 161 -13.31 -17.98 24.21
CA SER A 161 -14.33 -19.01 24.44
C SER A 161 -14.37 -19.37 25.92
#